data_AF-A0A945MPA0-F1
#
_entry.id   AF-A0A945MPA0-F1
#
_cell.length_a   1.000
_cell.length_b   1.000
_cell.length_c   1.000
_cell.angle_alpha   90.00
_cell.angle_beta   90.00
_cell.angle_gamma   90.00
#
_symmetry.space_group_name_H-M   'P 1'
#
loop_
_entity.id
_entity.type
_entity.pdbx_description
1 polymer ?
#
loop_
_entity_poly.entity_id
_entity_poly.type
_entity_poly.pdbx_seq_one_letter_code
_entity_poly.pdbx_strand_id
1 'polypeptide(L)'
;MSPLTIGLVSLVLISTICGLLHKKLIRVYQVITLLYSDRIVNNFRTMNAAFAAAAIHRSPVAHTFARQPTDLPKTYILSRAKQRHCHLVR
;
A
#
# COMPACT_ATOMS: atom_id res chain seq x y z
N MET A 1 -1.87 20.25 -44.69
CA MET A 1 -0.89 19.47 -43.88
C MET A 1 -0.75 18.10 -44.52
N SER A 2 0.47 17.58 -44.69
CA SER A 2 0.65 16.25 -45.28
C SER A 2 0.21 15.17 -44.27
N PRO A 3 -0.28 14.00 -44.71
CA PRO A 3 -0.68 12.92 -43.82
C PRO A 3 0.46 12.49 -42.87
N LEU A 4 1.70 12.62 -43.32
CA LEU A 4 2.90 12.36 -42.55
C LEU A 4 3.09 13.36 -41.39
N THR A 5 2.83 14.65 -41.62
CA THR A 5 2.86 15.66 -40.54
C THR A 5 1.75 15.44 -39.51
N ILE A 6 0.56 15.02 -39.95
CA ILE A 6 -0.56 14.71 -39.03
C ILE A 6 -0.22 13.50 -38.16
N GLY A 7 0.36 12.45 -38.76
CA GLY A 7 0.83 11.27 -38.03
C GLY A 7 1.88 11.63 -36.97
N LEU A 8 2.90 12.41 -37.34
CA LEU A 8 3.95 12.84 -36.41
C LEU A 8 3.40 13.68 -35.25
N VAL A 9 2.52 14.64 -35.53
CA VAL A 9 1.91 15.48 -34.48
C VAL A 9 1.07 14.63 -33.52
N SER A 10 0.30 13.66 -34.05
CA SER A 10 -0.50 12.76 -33.20
C SER A 10 0.37 11.86 -32.33
N LEU A 11 1.47 11.32 -32.86
CA LEU A 11 2.40 10.46 -32.11
C LEU A 11 3.05 11.24 -30.97
N VAL A 12 3.52 12.46 -31.25
CA VAL A 12 4.10 13.34 -30.24
C VAL A 12 3.07 13.59 -29.15
N LEU A 13 1.85 14.00 -29.52
CA LEU A 13 0.77 14.29 -28.57
C LEU A 13 0.45 13.10 -27.65
N ILE A 14 0.31 11.90 -28.22
CA ILE A 14 0.03 10.67 -27.44
C ILE A 14 1.20 10.37 -26.50
N SER A 15 2.44 10.48 -26.98
CA SER A 15 3.64 10.28 -26.16
C SER A 15 3.70 11.26 -25.00
N THR A 16 3.38 12.54 -25.21
CA THR A 16 3.36 13.54 -24.12
C THR A 16 2.29 13.22 -23.08
N ILE A 17 1.09 12.84 -23.52
CA ILE A 17 -0.02 12.46 -22.62
C ILE A 17 0.36 11.22 -21.80
N CYS A 18 0.92 10.20 -22.45
CA CYS A 18 1.41 9.00 -21.76
C CYS A 18 2.50 9.33 -20.75
N GLY A 19 3.47 10.18 -21.10
CA GLY A 19 4.52 10.62 -20.18
C GLY A 19 3.98 11.37 -18.96
N LEU A 20 3.04 12.29 -19.17
CA LEU A 20 2.41 13.06 -18.10
C LEU A 20 1.59 12.18 -17.14
N LEU A 21 0.90 11.17 -17.67
CA LEU A 21 0.05 10.26 -16.90
C LEU A 21 0.78 9.01 -16.39
N HIS A 22 2.03 8.78 -16.81
CA HIS A 22 2.78 7.56 -16.51
C HIS A 22 2.82 7.22 -15.01
N LYS A 23 3.10 8.22 -14.16
CA LYS A 23 3.14 8.05 -12.70
C LYS A 23 1.77 7.63 -12.12
N LYS A 24 0.67 8.16 -12.66
CA LYS A 24 -0.69 7.80 -12.23
C LYS A 24 -1.04 6.38 -12.68
N LEU A 25 -0.71 6.03 -13.93
CA LEU A 25 -0.94 4.69 -14.48
C LEU A 25 -0.20 3.62 -13.68
N ILE A 26 1.08 3.83 -13.38
CA ILE A 26 1.88 2.89 -12.58
C ILE A 26 1.26 2.71 -11.20
N ARG A 27 0.86 3.81 -10.55
CA ARG A 27 0.24 3.74 -9.22
C ARG A 27 -1.08 2.94 -9.25
N VAL A 28 -1.94 3.17 -10.24
CA VAL A 28 -3.19 2.42 -10.39
C VAL A 28 -2.91 0.93 -10.66
N TYR A 29 -1.95 0.64 -11.54
CA TYR A 29 -1.52 -0.73 -11.81
C TYR A 29 -1.01 -1.43 -10.55
N GLN A 30 -0.16 -0.77 -9.75
CA GLN A 30 0.36 -1.32 -8.50
C GLN A 30 -0.75 -1.59 -7.46
N VAL A 31 -1.79 -0.75 -7.40
CA VAL A 31 -2.96 -0.97 -6.52
C VAL A 31 -3.76 -2.18 -6.98
N ILE A 32 -4.06 -2.29 -8.27
CA ILE A 32 -4.87 -3.40 -8.81
C ILE A 32 -4.15 -4.74 -8.63
N THR A 33 -2.83 -4.75 -8.85
CA THR A 33 -2.00 -5.96 -8.76
C THR A 33 -1.47 -6.24 -7.35
N LEU A 34 -1.89 -5.48 -6.34
CA LEU A 34 -1.33 -5.55 -4.99
C LEU A 34 -1.42 -6.95 -4.38
N LEU A 35 -2.57 -7.60 -4.58
CA LEU A 35 -2.92 -8.90 -3.98
C LEU A 35 -2.70 -10.09 -4.91
N TYR A 36 -2.03 -9.89 -6.04
CA TYR A 36 -1.76 -10.98 -6.97
C TYR A 36 -0.81 -11.99 -6.32
N SER A 37 -1.21 -13.27 -6.32
CA SER A 37 -0.52 -14.34 -5.56
C SER A 37 0.97 -14.48 -5.90
N ASP A 38 1.35 -14.21 -7.14
CA ASP A 38 2.72 -14.25 -7.65
C ASP A 38 3.58 -13.05 -7.20
N ARG A 39 2.96 -11.95 -6.77
CA ARG A 39 3.66 -10.68 -6.47
C ARG A 39 3.43 -10.16 -5.07
N ILE A 40 2.49 -10.74 -4.32
CA ILE A 40 2.07 -10.24 -3.00
C ILE A 40 3.26 -10.07 -2.06
N VAL A 41 4.14 -11.06 -1.96
CA VAL A 41 5.33 -11.01 -1.10
C VAL A 41 6.23 -9.83 -1.47
N ASN A 42 6.49 -9.65 -2.77
CA ASN A 42 7.35 -8.57 -3.24
C ASN A 42 6.70 -7.20 -3.05
N ASN A 43 5.41 -7.06 -3.37
CA ASN A 43 4.64 -5.83 -3.22
C ASN A 43 4.62 -5.32 -1.78
N PHE A 44 4.41 -6.21 -0.80
CA PHE A 44 4.44 -5.85 0.62
C PHE A 44 5.87 -5.56 1.11
N ARG A 45 6.88 -6.27 0.60
CA ARG A 45 8.28 -6.03 0.97
C ARG A 45 8.79 -4.67 0.51
N THR A 46 8.35 -4.21 -0.67
CA THR A 46 8.75 -2.91 -1.25
C THR A 46 7.68 -1.83 -1.10
N MET A 47 6.72 -2.00 -0.19
CA MET A 47 5.55 -1.13 -0.08
C MET A 47 5.92 0.35 0.19
N ASN A 48 7.01 0.59 0.92
CA ASN A 48 7.52 1.93 1.21
C ASN A 48 8.02 2.69 -0.06
N ALA A 49 8.42 1.95 -1.11
CA ALA A 49 8.85 2.56 -2.37
C ALA A 49 7.68 2.72 -3.36
N ALA A 50 6.68 1.85 -3.29
CA ALA A 50 5.53 1.85 -4.20
C ALA A 50 4.42 2.82 -3.76
N PHE A 51 4.23 3.00 -2.45
CA PHE A 51 3.19 3.86 -1.88
C PHE A 51 3.80 4.98 -1.05
N ALA A 52 3.13 6.12 -1.04
CA ALA A 52 3.50 7.22 -0.15
C ALA A 52 3.24 6.77 1.30
N ALA A 53 4.29 6.46 2.03
CA ALA A 53 4.23 6.13 3.44
C ALA A 53 4.71 7.31 4.28
N ALA A 54 4.01 7.61 5.37
CA ALA A 54 4.51 8.51 6.39
C ALA A 54 5.44 7.74 7.34
N ALA A 55 6.62 8.29 7.62
CA ALA A 55 7.52 7.70 8.60
C ALA A 55 6.91 7.83 10.00
N ILE A 56 6.60 6.70 10.62
CA ILE A 56 6.21 6.65 12.03
C ILE A 56 7.49 6.50 12.84
N HIS A 57 7.83 7.54 13.60
CA HIS A 57 8.98 7.53 14.49
C HIS A 57 8.72 6.57 15.65
N ARG A 58 9.72 5.72 15.95
CA ARG A 58 9.63 4.82 17.10
C ARG A 58 9.69 5.63 18.39
N SER A 59 8.92 5.21 19.39
CA SER A 59 9.07 5.73 20.74
C SER A 59 10.51 5.51 21.22
N PRO A 60 11.14 6.46 21.92
CA PRO A 60 12.47 6.29 22.48
C PRO A 60 12.52 5.15 23.51
N VAL A 61 11.38 4.80 24.10
CA VAL A 61 11.25 3.68 25.04
C VAL A 61 10.64 2.48 24.32
N ALA A 62 11.42 1.41 24.23
CA ALA A 62 10.93 0.12 23.78
C ALA A 62 10.22 -0.59 24.94
N HIS A 63 8.97 -0.98 24.72
CA HIS A 63 8.26 -1.86 25.65
C HIS A 63 8.50 -3.30 25.23
N THR A 64 9.01 -4.11 26.15
CA THR A 64 9.09 -5.56 25.95
C THR A 64 7.68 -6.15 26.00
N PHE A 65 7.30 -6.88 24.96
CA PHE A 65 6.06 -7.64 24.99
C PHE A 65 6.15 -8.72 26.06
N ALA A 66 5.30 -8.63 27.08
CA ALA A 66 5.13 -9.71 28.04
C ALA A 66 4.42 -10.87 27.33
N ARG A 67 5.08 -12.03 27.24
CA ARG A 67 4.36 -13.26 26.89
C ARG A 67 3.58 -13.71 28.11
N GLN A 68 2.27 -13.73 27.99
CA GLN A 68 1.44 -14.42 28.95
C GLN A 68 1.60 -15.93 28.70
N PRO A 69 2.06 -16.73 29.68
CA PRO A 69 2.29 -18.16 29.51
C PRO A 69 0.99 -18.97 29.42
N THR A 70 -0.16 -18.31 29.57
CA THR A 70 -1.48 -18.94 29.52
C THR A 70 -1.97 -19.01 28.10
N ASP A 71 -2.54 -20.16 27.73
CA ASP A 71 -3.23 -20.33 26.45
C ASP A 71 -4.32 -19.27 26.25
N LEU A 72 -4.57 -18.92 24.99
CA LEU A 72 -5.68 -18.05 24.63
C LEU A 72 -6.99 -18.65 25.19
N PRO A 73 -7.88 -17.84 25.77
CA PRO A 73 -9.18 -18.31 26.25
C PRO A 73 -9.95 -19.00 25.12
N LYS A 74 -10.52 -20.17 25.40
CA LYS A 74 -11.36 -20.91 24.44
C LYS A 74 -12.62 -20.15 24.04
N THR A 75 -13.05 -19.20 24.87
CA THR A 75 -14.26 -18.40 24.66
C THR A 75 -14.00 -16.98 25.13
N TYR A 76 -14.30 -16.00 24.28
CA TYR A 76 -14.34 -14.59 24.67
C TYR A 76 -15.77 -14.22 25.03
N ILE A 77 -16.00 -13.81 26.26
CA ILE A 77 -17.26 -13.17 26.64
C ILE A 77 -17.20 -11.74 26.08
N LEU A 78 -18.00 -11.46 25.05
CA LEU A 78 -18.09 -10.13 24.47
C LEU A 78 -18.86 -9.20 25.43
N SER A 79 -18.20 -8.76 26.51
CA SER A 79 -18.75 -7.75 27.41
C SER A 79 -18.73 -6.41 26.68
N ARG A 80 -19.90 -5.86 26.34
CA ARG A 80 -20.05 -4.47 25.89
C ARG A 80 -19.84 -3.50 27.07
N ALA A 81 -18.68 -3.53 27.69
CA ALA A 81 -18.25 -2.48 28.61
C ALA A 81 -17.29 -1.57 27.85
N LYS A 82 -17.74 -0.32 27.61
CA LYS A 82 -16.93 0.79 27.11
C LYS A 82 -15.54 0.77 27.76
N GLN A 83 -14.49 0.53 26.99
CA GLN A 83 -13.17 1.06 27.36
C GLN A 83 -12.29 1.32 26.14
N ARG A 84 -11.76 2.53 26.16
CA ARG A 84 -10.93 3.18 25.17
C ARG A 84 -9.60 2.43 25.03
N HIS A 85 -9.03 2.53 23.84
CA HIS A 85 -7.61 2.34 23.53
C HIS A 85 -7.03 0.96 23.82
N CYS A 86 -7.03 0.10 22.80
CA CYS A 86 -5.81 -0.48 22.22
C CYS A 86 -6.20 -1.55 21.19
N HIS A 87 -5.93 -1.31 19.91
CA HIS A 87 -6.06 -2.34 18.88
C HIS A 87 -4.76 -3.13 18.79
N LEU A 88 -4.77 -4.30 19.43
CA LEU A 88 -3.91 -5.43 19.13
C LEU A 88 -4.01 -5.75 17.62
N VAL A 89 -2.91 -5.59 16.91
CA VAL A 89 -2.76 -6.02 15.51
C VAL A 89 -2.11 -7.40 15.51
N ARG A 90 -2.83 -8.33 14.88
CA ARG A 90 -2.54 -9.74 14.65
C ARG A 90 -1.40 -9.93 13.66
#